data_AF-A0A8J9TSE9-F1
#
_entry.id   AF-A0A8J9TSE9-F1
#
_cell.length_a   1.000
_cell.length_b   1.000
_cell.length_c   1.000
_cell.angle_alpha   90.00
_cell.angle_beta   90.00
_cell.angle_gamma   90.00
#
_symmetry.space_group_name_H-M   'P 1'
#
loop_
_entity.id
_entity.type
_entity.pdbx_description
1 polymer ?
#
loop_
_entity_poly.entity_id
_entity_poly.type
_entity_poly.pdbx_seq_one_letter_code
_entity_poly.pdbx_strand_id
1 'polypeptide(L)'
;MTLAHMFLNREQPREPTSAPPNVSVSIGNMDRAPPSPTRPVLADHAGGKSLSTRRLNRKQREKQDSERLKRNRKSVDHFLRKMGNIMGRDLSLNTEGMAYFPFQRFIIVVEVPEDNPGVCFVYTMVCQLQKDDNHLAIMRLAMELNYMQTGTRGATLGLEGDEVNLCFSIPVCGLSFGDLQSVLQDFTGTAAEVNARLETAKQLPKSRLSHS
;
A
#
# COMPACT_ATOMS: atom_id res chain seq x y z
N MET A 1 5.46 -12.67 19.92
CA MET A 1 6.45 -13.05 18.90
C MET A 1 7.43 -11.89 18.75
N THR A 2 8.73 -12.13 18.93
CA THR A 2 9.80 -11.11 18.89
C THR A 2 10.30 -10.84 17.47
N LEU A 3 10.88 -9.66 17.23
CA LEU A 3 11.43 -9.18 15.94
C LEU A 3 12.37 -10.21 15.27
N ALA A 4 13.11 -10.98 16.07
CA ALA A 4 14.01 -12.03 15.60
C ALA A 4 13.27 -13.22 14.91
N HIS A 5 12.03 -13.51 15.30
CA HIS A 5 11.26 -14.61 14.71
C HIS A 5 10.71 -14.31 13.32
N MET A 6 10.62 -13.04 12.92
CA MET A 6 10.18 -12.66 11.57
C MET A 6 11.12 -13.21 10.49
N PHE A 7 12.38 -13.49 10.82
CA PHE A 7 13.42 -13.86 9.85
C PHE A 7 13.93 -15.30 9.97
N LEU A 8 13.42 -16.10 10.91
CA LEU A 8 14.06 -17.38 11.27
C LEU A 8 13.28 -18.68 11.04
N ASN A 9 12.00 -18.69 10.61
CA ASN A 9 11.28 -19.97 10.51
C ASN A 9 10.87 -20.40 9.09
N ARG A 10 11.51 -21.51 8.69
CA ARG A 10 11.09 -22.51 7.69
C ARG A 10 9.72 -23.10 8.02
N GLU A 11 9.08 -23.60 6.96
CA GLU A 11 7.72 -24.09 6.77
C GLU A 11 7.14 -25.05 7.83
N GLN A 12 5.82 -24.92 8.07
CA GLN A 12 4.87 -26.05 8.11
C GLN A 12 3.43 -25.52 7.83
N PRO A 13 2.67 -26.09 6.87
CA PRO A 13 1.29 -25.67 6.59
C PRO A 13 0.31 -26.19 7.66
N ARG A 14 -0.62 -25.34 8.10
CA ARG A 14 -1.81 -25.76 8.87
C ARG A 14 -3.04 -25.70 7.95
N GLU A 15 -3.83 -26.77 7.95
CA GLU A 15 -5.06 -26.93 7.18
C GLU A 15 -6.16 -25.93 7.60
N PRO A 16 -7.04 -25.49 6.67
CA PRO A 16 -8.18 -24.64 7.00
C PRO A 16 -9.43 -25.46 7.37
N THR A 17 -9.96 -25.24 8.58
CA THR A 17 -11.24 -25.76 9.07
C THR A 17 -12.41 -24.80 8.79
N SER A 18 -13.39 -25.31 8.03
CA SER A 18 -14.85 -25.06 8.00
C SER A 18 -15.44 -23.62 7.99
N ALA A 19 -16.32 -23.41 7.01
CA ALA A 19 -17.12 -22.21 6.74
C ALA A 19 -18.22 -21.88 7.79
N PRO A 20 -18.63 -20.60 7.93
CA PRO A 20 -19.85 -20.24 8.66
C PRO A 20 -21.09 -20.21 7.75
N PRO A 21 -22.32 -20.34 8.32
CA PRO A 21 -23.55 -20.60 7.58
C PRO A 21 -24.23 -19.36 6.99
N ASN A 22 -25.07 -19.64 5.98
CA ASN A 22 -26.01 -18.75 5.30
C ASN A 22 -26.85 -17.88 6.25
N VAL A 23 -26.89 -16.57 5.98
CA VAL A 23 -27.90 -15.65 6.52
C VAL A 23 -28.67 -15.05 5.35
N SER A 24 -29.94 -15.42 5.25
CA SER A 24 -30.93 -14.83 4.37
C SER A 24 -31.37 -13.47 4.91
N VAL A 25 -31.34 -12.43 4.07
CA VAL A 25 -31.84 -11.09 4.41
C VAL A 25 -33.06 -10.80 3.55
N SER A 26 -34.21 -10.60 4.22
CA SER A 26 -35.47 -10.19 3.60
C SER A 26 -35.42 -8.70 3.19
N ILE A 27 -35.82 -8.41 1.96
CA ILE A 27 -35.92 -7.06 1.40
C ILE A 27 -37.22 -6.43 1.88
N GLY A 28 -37.12 -5.43 2.75
CA GLY A 28 -38.23 -4.57 3.19
C GLY A 28 -38.33 -3.30 2.32
N ASN A 29 -39.56 -2.87 2.07
CA ASN A 29 -40.00 -1.89 1.07
C ASN A 29 -39.34 -0.51 1.10
N MET A 30 -39.27 0.04 -0.11
CA MET A 30 -38.93 1.42 -0.46
C MET A 30 -39.80 2.44 0.29
N ASP A 31 -39.14 3.40 0.93
CA ASP A 31 -39.77 4.66 1.33
C ASP A 31 -39.00 5.86 0.77
N ARG A 32 -39.78 6.84 0.31
CA ARG A 32 -39.39 8.01 -0.49
C ARG A 32 -38.32 8.87 0.18
N ALA A 33 -37.26 9.22 -0.56
CA ALA A 33 -36.32 10.26 -0.17
C ALA A 33 -36.96 11.67 -0.26
N PRO A 34 -36.77 12.57 0.72
CA PRO A 34 -37.19 13.96 0.64
C PRO A 34 -36.28 14.78 -0.30
N PRO A 35 -36.79 15.88 -0.91
CA PRO A 35 -36.05 16.65 -1.91
C PRO A 35 -34.84 17.39 -1.32
N SER A 36 -33.76 17.41 -2.10
CA SER A 36 -32.48 18.02 -1.74
C SER A 36 -32.57 19.54 -1.57
N PRO A 37 -31.87 20.14 -0.59
CA PRO A 37 -31.80 21.59 -0.45
C PRO A 37 -30.99 22.22 -1.59
N THR A 38 -31.56 23.28 -2.16
CA THR A 38 -31.00 24.06 -3.27
C THR A 38 -29.67 24.70 -2.87
N ARG A 39 -28.63 24.46 -3.68
CA ARG A 39 -27.28 25.02 -3.51
C ARG A 39 -27.33 26.53 -3.74
N PRO A 40 -26.85 27.40 -2.83
CA PRO A 40 -26.75 28.82 -3.12
C PRO A 40 -25.64 29.05 -4.17
N VAL A 41 -26.01 29.76 -5.24
CA VAL A 41 -25.10 30.28 -6.27
C VAL A 41 -24.21 31.33 -5.61
N LEU A 42 -22.95 30.98 -5.33
CA LEU A 42 -21.94 31.95 -4.92
C LEU A 42 -21.47 32.71 -6.16
N ALA A 43 -21.59 34.04 -6.09
CA ALA A 43 -21.16 34.99 -7.10
C ALA A 43 -19.67 34.86 -7.44
N ASP A 44 -19.38 34.93 -8.74
CA ASP A 44 -18.04 35.08 -9.29
C ASP A 44 -17.42 36.42 -8.85
N HIS A 45 -16.51 36.38 -7.87
CA HIS A 45 -15.52 37.42 -7.68
C HIS A 45 -14.18 36.97 -8.28
N ALA A 46 -13.99 37.37 -9.54
CA ALA A 46 -12.72 37.27 -10.26
C ALA A 46 -11.65 38.18 -9.61
N GLY A 47 -10.98 37.69 -8.59
CA GLY A 47 -9.76 38.28 -8.02
C GLY A 47 -8.51 37.72 -8.69
N GLY A 48 -8.06 38.36 -9.78
CA GLY A 48 -6.82 38.00 -10.48
C GLY A 48 -5.58 38.21 -9.60
N LYS A 49 -5.15 37.18 -8.85
CA LYS A 49 -3.86 37.20 -8.14
C LYS A 49 -2.72 37.39 -9.15
N SER A 50 -1.99 38.50 -9.02
CA SER A 50 -0.81 38.86 -9.82
C SER A 50 0.18 37.69 -9.96
N LEU A 51 0.73 37.47 -11.15
CA LEU A 51 1.73 36.43 -11.44
C LEU A 51 2.92 36.46 -10.47
N SER A 52 3.28 37.64 -9.95
CA SER A 52 4.31 37.83 -8.92
C SER A 52 3.94 37.12 -7.60
N THR A 53 2.71 37.29 -7.12
CA THR A 53 2.23 36.63 -5.89
C THR A 53 2.13 35.11 -6.05
N ARG A 54 1.80 34.61 -7.26
CA ARG A 54 1.79 33.17 -7.56
C ARG A 54 3.19 32.56 -7.50
N ARG A 55 4.20 33.26 -8.04
CA ARG A 55 5.60 32.82 -8.01
C ARG A 55 6.20 32.82 -6.61
N LEU A 56 5.90 33.82 -5.78
CA LEU A 56 6.35 33.89 -4.39
C LEU A 56 5.75 32.76 -3.54
N ASN A 57 4.43 32.50 -3.69
CA ASN A 57 3.76 31.40 -3.00
C ASN A 57 4.30 30.02 -3.41
N ARG A 58 4.69 29.85 -4.68
CA ARG A 58 5.32 28.62 -5.17
C ARG A 58 6.68 28.38 -4.52
N LYS A 59 7.58 29.37 -4.54
CA LYS A 59 8.90 29.25 -3.92
C LYS A 59 8.84 28.97 -2.41
N GLN A 60 7.86 29.56 -1.72
CA GLN A 60 7.65 29.30 -0.30
C GLN A 60 7.19 27.85 -0.04
N ARG A 61 6.27 27.32 -0.86
CA ARG A 61 5.85 25.92 -0.78
C ARG A 61 7.00 24.95 -1.06
N GLU A 62 7.76 25.18 -2.13
CA GLU A 62 8.93 24.35 -2.47
C GLU A 62 9.97 24.32 -1.33
N LYS A 63 10.22 25.47 -0.69
CA LYS A 63 11.09 25.54 0.49
C LYS A 63 10.52 24.75 1.67
N GLN A 64 9.22 24.89 1.93
CA GLN A 64 8.54 24.17 3.02
C GLN A 64 8.55 22.66 2.80
N ASP A 65 8.30 22.21 1.57
CA ASP A 65 8.30 20.80 1.20
C ASP A 65 9.72 20.21 1.28
N SER A 66 10.76 20.95 0.86
CA SER A 66 12.15 20.53 1.04
C SER A 66 12.54 20.36 2.51
N GLU A 67 12.17 21.31 3.38
CA GLU A 67 12.45 21.19 4.81
C GLU A 67 11.62 20.10 5.51
N ARG A 68 10.41 19.84 5.01
CA ARG A 68 9.58 18.71 5.44
C ARG A 68 10.20 17.39 5.02
N LEU A 69 10.64 17.26 3.77
CA LEU A 69 11.30 16.06 3.24
C LEU A 69 12.52 15.68 4.07
N LYS A 70 13.42 16.64 4.33
CA LYS A 70 14.63 16.40 5.14
C LYS A 70 14.29 15.89 6.54
N ARG A 71 13.32 16.51 7.22
CA ARG A 71 12.88 16.09 8.56
C ARG A 71 12.27 14.69 8.54
N ASN A 72 11.40 14.42 7.57
CA ASN A 72 10.70 13.16 7.44
C ASN A 72 11.63 12.00 7.10
N ARG A 73 12.54 12.19 6.12
CA ARG A 73 13.62 11.22 5.82
C ARG A 73 14.47 10.94 7.04
N LYS A 74 14.89 11.97 7.79
CA LYS A 74 15.68 11.79 9.02
C LYS A 74 14.94 10.98 10.09
N SER A 75 13.63 11.19 10.26
CA SER A 75 12.82 10.45 11.23
C SER A 75 12.67 8.98 10.84
N VAL A 76 12.32 8.71 9.57
CA VAL A 76 12.15 7.35 9.06
C VAL A 76 13.49 6.61 9.07
N ASP A 77 14.58 7.24 8.63
CA ASP A 77 15.93 6.69 8.68
C ASP A 77 16.35 6.33 10.11
N HIS A 78 16.07 7.20 11.08
CA HIS A 78 16.34 6.90 12.49
C HIS A 78 15.61 5.64 12.98
N PHE A 79 14.34 5.46 12.61
CA PHE A 79 13.57 4.27 12.99
C PHE A 79 14.08 3.02 12.27
N LEU A 80 14.40 3.12 10.98
CA LEU A 80 14.99 2.05 10.18
C LEU A 80 16.32 1.57 10.77
N ARG A 81 17.23 2.49 11.10
CA ARG A 81 18.51 2.16 11.75
C ARG A 81 18.32 1.48 13.09
N LYS A 82 17.35 1.96 13.89
CA LYS A 82 17.01 1.35 15.17
C LYS A 82 16.51 -0.08 14.98
N MET A 83 15.65 -0.36 13.99
CA MET A 83 15.22 -1.73 13.67
C MET A 83 16.39 -2.58 13.17
N GLY A 84 17.20 -2.05 12.25
CA GLY A 84 18.40 -2.71 11.74
C GLY A 84 19.33 -3.15 12.87
N ASN A 85 19.63 -2.26 13.81
CA ASN A 85 20.45 -2.57 14.98
C ASN A 85 19.87 -3.70 15.85
N ILE A 86 18.55 -3.70 16.09
CA ILE A 86 17.87 -4.79 16.83
C ILE A 86 18.03 -6.13 16.10
N MET A 87 18.08 -6.09 14.77
CA MET A 87 18.19 -7.27 13.91
C MET A 87 19.63 -7.65 13.54
N GLY A 88 20.64 -6.87 13.94
CA GLY A 88 22.02 -7.04 13.50
C GLY A 88 22.21 -6.82 12.00
N ARG A 89 21.45 -5.89 11.39
CA ARG A 89 21.54 -5.53 9.97
C ARG A 89 21.72 -4.03 9.80
N ASP A 90 22.38 -3.64 8.72
CA ASP A 90 22.38 -2.23 8.30
C ASP A 90 21.11 -1.95 7.50
N LEU A 91 20.24 -1.12 8.06
CA LEU A 91 18.99 -0.69 7.43
C LEU A 91 18.90 0.82 7.54
N SER A 92 19.02 1.50 6.40
CA SER A 92 18.99 2.96 6.34
C SER A 92 18.50 3.45 4.98
N LEU A 93 17.97 4.68 4.95
CA LEU A 93 17.62 5.35 3.71
C LEU A 93 18.89 5.77 2.97
N ASN A 94 18.90 5.56 1.67
CA ASN A 94 19.91 6.07 0.75
C ASN A 94 19.67 7.56 0.42
N THR A 95 20.48 8.11 -0.48
CA THR A 95 20.38 9.51 -0.91
C THR A 95 19.06 9.84 -1.61
N GLU A 96 18.44 8.86 -2.25
CA GLU A 96 17.15 8.97 -2.95
C GLU A 96 15.96 8.83 -2.00
N GLY A 97 16.20 8.53 -0.72
CA GLY A 97 15.15 8.37 0.28
C GLY A 97 14.53 6.97 0.33
N MET A 98 15.25 5.95 -0.16
CA MET A 98 14.84 4.55 -0.18
C MET A 98 15.72 3.68 0.71
N ALA A 99 15.11 2.72 1.39
CA ALA A 99 15.79 1.59 2.01
C ALA A 99 15.22 0.29 1.43
N TYR A 100 16.08 -0.66 1.11
CA TYR A 100 15.69 -1.98 0.65
C TYR A 100 16.27 -3.06 1.57
N PHE A 101 15.49 -4.11 1.83
CA PHE A 101 15.98 -5.25 2.57
C PHE A 101 15.30 -6.55 2.14
N PRO A 102 16.03 -7.68 2.15
CA PRO A 102 15.46 -8.97 1.82
C PRO A 102 14.61 -9.51 2.98
N PHE A 103 13.41 -9.98 2.65
CA PHE A 103 12.53 -10.73 3.54
C PHE A 103 12.01 -11.97 2.79
N GLN A 104 12.46 -13.17 3.21
CA GLN A 104 12.19 -14.41 2.48
C GLN A 104 12.59 -14.30 1.00
N ARG A 105 11.63 -14.38 0.07
CA ARG A 105 11.83 -14.24 -1.39
C ARG A 105 11.61 -12.82 -1.91
N PHE A 106 11.25 -11.88 -1.04
CA PHE A 106 10.86 -10.51 -1.40
C PHE A 106 11.99 -9.53 -1.12
N ILE A 107 12.04 -8.47 -1.92
CA ILE A 107 12.79 -7.25 -1.59
C ILE A 107 11.77 -6.22 -1.15
N ILE A 108 11.78 -5.91 0.15
CA ILE A 108 10.91 -4.90 0.72
C ILE A 108 11.57 -3.55 0.53
N VAL A 109 10.84 -2.59 -0.02
CA VAL A 109 11.27 -1.21 -0.19
C VAL A 109 10.50 -0.31 0.76
N VAL A 110 11.22 0.57 1.45
CA VAL A 110 10.67 1.64 2.27
C VAL A 110 11.15 2.96 1.67
N GLU A 111 10.23 3.83 1.29
CA GLU A 111 10.55 5.05 0.55
C GLU A 111 9.86 6.27 1.15
N VAL A 112 10.60 7.38 1.24
CA VAL A 112 10.06 8.72 1.47
C VAL A 112 10.40 9.56 0.24
N PRO A 113 9.48 9.67 -0.74
CA PRO A 113 9.80 10.21 -2.04
C PRO A 113 9.82 11.75 -2.02
N GLU A 114 10.49 12.34 -3.00
CA GLU A 114 10.68 13.79 -3.06
C GLU A 114 9.40 14.54 -3.47
N ASP A 115 8.58 13.93 -4.32
CA ASP A 115 7.33 14.48 -4.84
C ASP A 115 6.18 14.41 -3.82
N ASN A 116 6.23 13.46 -2.89
CA ASN A 116 5.29 13.33 -1.79
C ASN A 116 6.01 13.20 -0.43
N PRO A 117 6.62 14.30 0.07
CA PRO A 117 7.44 14.28 1.27
C PRO A 117 6.65 13.97 2.55
N GLY A 118 5.31 13.91 2.47
CA GLY A 118 4.42 13.66 3.59
C GLY A 118 4.14 12.20 3.90
N VAL A 119 4.54 11.30 3.01
CA VAL A 119 4.17 9.89 3.04
C VAL A 119 5.43 9.03 3.01
N CYS A 120 5.40 7.94 3.76
CA CYS A 120 6.35 6.84 3.67
C CYS A 120 5.64 5.68 2.98
N PHE A 121 6.15 5.23 1.85
CA PHE A 121 5.66 4.05 1.16
C PHE A 121 6.41 2.81 1.63
N VAL A 122 5.69 1.70 1.70
CA VAL A 122 6.26 0.36 1.83
C VAL A 122 5.72 -0.46 0.68
N TYR A 123 6.60 -1.05 -0.13
CA TYR A 123 6.17 -1.84 -1.27
C TYR A 123 7.11 -3.01 -1.59
N THR A 124 6.58 -3.97 -2.34
CA THR A 124 7.33 -5.11 -2.88
C THR A 124 6.58 -5.73 -4.06
N MET A 125 7.32 -6.26 -5.03
CA MET A 125 6.76 -7.15 -6.04
C MET A 125 6.29 -8.44 -5.37
N VAL A 126 5.02 -8.79 -5.58
CA VAL A 126 4.40 -10.02 -5.06
C VAL A 126 4.04 -11.02 -6.14
N CYS A 127 4.10 -10.65 -7.43
CA CYS A 127 3.91 -11.57 -8.53
C CYS A 127 4.49 -10.97 -9.83
N GLN A 128 5.35 -11.73 -10.50
CA GLN A 128 5.76 -11.45 -11.88
C GLN A 128 4.83 -12.23 -12.82
N LEU A 129 4.21 -11.54 -13.76
CA LEU A 129 3.41 -12.13 -14.82
C LEU A 129 4.32 -12.68 -15.92
N GLN A 130 4.07 -13.92 -16.32
CA GLN A 130 4.70 -14.57 -17.46
C GLN A 130 3.68 -14.74 -18.58
N LYS A 131 4.15 -14.87 -19.83
CA LYS A 131 3.29 -14.96 -21.02
C LYS A 131 2.21 -16.06 -20.91
N ASP A 132 2.54 -17.17 -20.28
CA ASP A 132 1.66 -18.35 -20.19
C ASP A 132 0.77 -18.35 -18.94
N ASP A 133 0.92 -17.38 -18.03
CA ASP A 133 0.12 -17.28 -16.81
C ASP A 133 -1.37 -16.99 -17.13
N ASN A 134 -2.24 -17.33 -16.18
CA ASN A 134 -3.64 -16.94 -16.24
C ASN A 134 -3.84 -15.49 -15.76
N HIS A 135 -3.48 -14.53 -16.62
CA HIS A 135 -3.52 -13.10 -16.31
C HIS A 135 -4.91 -12.65 -15.83
N LEU A 136 -5.98 -13.15 -16.45
CA LEU A 136 -7.34 -12.79 -16.08
C LEU A 136 -7.68 -13.19 -14.64
N ALA A 137 -7.31 -14.42 -14.22
CA ALA A 137 -7.53 -14.87 -12.86
C ALA A 137 -6.72 -14.05 -11.84
N ILE A 138 -5.48 -13.72 -12.18
CA ILE A 138 -4.59 -12.92 -11.33
C ILE A 138 -5.15 -11.49 -11.17
N MET A 139 -5.53 -10.85 -12.28
CA MET A 139 -6.10 -9.49 -12.25
C MET A 139 -7.42 -9.45 -11.48
N ARG A 140 -8.30 -10.44 -11.69
CA ARG A 140 -9.55 -10.54 -10.95
C ARG A 140 -9.30 -10.67 -9.45
N LEU A 141 -8.39 -11.57 -9.05
CA LEU A 141 -8.03 -11.76 -7.65
C LEU A 141 -7.41 -10.49 -7.05
N ALA A 142 -6.53 -9.79 -7.79
CA ALA A 142 -5.94 -8.52 -7.35
C ALA A 142 -7.01 -7.43 -7.13
N MET A 143 -8.00 -7.34 -8.02
CA MET A 143 -9.13 -6.43 -7.86
C MET A 143 -10.01 -6.80 -6.65
N GLU A 144 -10.30 -8.08 -6.46
CA GLU A 144 -11.06 -8.57 -5.30
C GLU A 144 -10.36 -8.24 -3.97
N LEU A 145 -9.03 -8.42 -3.93
CA LEU A 145 -8.19 -8.03 -2.79
C LEU A 145 -8.21 -6.52 -2.51
N ASN A 146 -8.27 -5.70 -3.56
CA ASN A 146 -8.30 -4.25 -3.46
C ASN A 146 -9.67 -3.67 -3.04
N TYR A 147 -10.77 -4.43 -3.13
CA TYR A 147 -12.12 -3.87 -2.95
C TYR A 147 -12.35 -3.33 -1.52
N MET A 148 -12.11 -4.16 -0.49
CA MET A 148 -12.25 -3.76 0.92
C MET A 148 -10.91 -3.67 1.65
N GLN A 149 -9.84 -4.19 1.05
CA GLN A 149 -8.47 -4.20 1.61
C GLN A 149 -8.34 -4.87 2.98
N THR A 150 -9.38 -5.52 3.50
CA THR A 150 -9.33 -6.28 4.76
C THR A 150 -8.31 -7.43 4.65
N GLY A 151 -8.30 -8.13 3.52
CA GLY A 151 -7.35 -9.21 3.24
C GLY A 151 -5.92 -8.74 3.00
N THR A 152 -5.72 -7.46 2.70
CA THR A 152 -4.39 -6.85 2.49
C THR A 152 -3.98 -5.93 3.65
N ARG A 153 -4.76 -5.90 4.74
CA ARG A 153 -4.54 -5.03 5.91
C ARG A 153 -4.35 -3.55 5.53
N GLY A 154 -5.12 -3.09 4.55
CA GLY A 154 -5.06 -1.71 4.03
C GLY A 154 -4.00 -1.48 2.94
N ALA A 155 -3.20 -2.49 2.58
CA ALA A 155 -2.32 -2.40 1.41
C ALA A 155 -3.12 -2.55 0.11
N THR A 156 -2.52 -2.09 -0.98
CA THR A 156 -3.11 -2.06 -2.32
C THR A 156 -2.23 -2.82 -3.29
N LEU A 157 -2.83 -3.49 -4.26
CA LEU A 157 -2.15 -4.10 -5.38
C LEU A 157 -2.18 -3.16 -6.58
N GLY A 158 -0.99 -2.83 -7.09
CA GLY A 158 -0.78 -2.10 -8.33
C GLY A 158 -0.16 -3.01 -9.39
N LEU A 159 -0.34 -2.65 -10.66
CA LEU A 159 0.32 -3.28 -11.80
C LEU A 159 1.29 -2.28 -12.41
N GLU A 160 2.55 -2.67 -12.54
CA GLU A 160 3.60 -1.92 -13.23
C GLU A 160 4.26 -2.81 -14.28
N GLY A 161 3.90 -2.60 -15.55
CA GLY A 161 4.26 -3.54 -16.61
C GLY A 161 3.72 -4.93 -16.33
N ASP A 162 4.63 -5.92 -16.20
CA ASP A 162 4.31 -7.31 -15.87
C ASP A 162 4.47 -7.61 -14.36
N GLU A 163 4.69 -6.60 -13.52
CA GLU A 163 4.89 -6.74 -12.08
C GLU A 163 3.63 -6.35 -11.31
N VAL A 164 3.13 -7.26 -10.48
CA VAL A 164 2.10 -6.96 -9.48
C VAL A 164 2.81 -6.59 -8.18
N ASN A 165 2.65 -5.35 -7.77
CA ASN A 165 3.26 -4.76 -6.59
C ASN A 165 2.24 -4.60 -5.47
N LEU A 166 2.59 -5.03 -4.26
CA LEU A 166 1.85 -4.69 -3.05
C LEU A 166 2.41 -3.40 -2.48
N CYS A 167 1.56 -2.43 -2.17
CA CYS A 167 1.94 -1.09 -1.73
C CYS A 167 1.11 -0.64 -0.52
N PHE A 168 1.76 -0.06 0.47
CA PHE A 168 1.13 0.54 1.64
C PHE A 168 1.68 1.96 1.87
N SER A 169 0.79 2.92 2.14
CA SER A 169 1.16 4.32 2.36
C SER A 169 0.95 4.72 3.81
N ILE A 170 1.99 5.26 4.44
CA ILE A 170 1.98 5.67 5.84
C ILE A 170 2.17 7.19 5.91
N PRO A 171 1.24 7.96 6.49
CA PRO A 171 1.50 9.36 6.80
C PRO A 171 2.68 9.48 7.77
N VAL A 172 3.70 10.27 7.43
CA VAL A 172 4.88 10.44 8.30
C VAL A 172 4.57 11.33 9.52
N CYS A 173 3.54 12.17 9.41
CA CYS A 173 3.14 13.06 10.50
C CYS A 173 2.63 12.25 11.70
N GLY A 174 3.34 12.34 12.82
CA GLY A 174 3.01 11.60 14.04
C GLY A 174 3.41 10.12 14.01
N LEU A 175 4.13 9.68 12.98
CA LEU A 175 4.62 8.31 12.88
C LEU A 175 5.60 8.02 14.02
N SER A 176 5.31 7.00 14.83
CA SER A 176 6.23 6.50 15.84
C SER A 176 7.05 5.32 15.33
N PHE A 177 8.12 5.00 16.06
CA PHE A 177 8.90 3.78 15.83
C PHE A 177 8.03 2.52 15.91
N GLY A 178 7.13 2.45 16.90
CA GLY A 178 6.25 1.29 17.10
C GLY A 178 5.30 1.10 15.93
N ASP A 179 4.73 2.20 15.42
CA ASP A 179 3.83 2.15 14.26
C ASP A 179 4.54 1.63 13.01
N LEU A 180 5.72 2.17 12.68
CA LEU A 180 6.49 1.71 11.52
C LEU A 180 6.87 0.23 11.65
N GLN A 181 7.28 -0.19 12.85
CA GLN A 181 7.62 -1.58 13.13
C GLN A 181 6.42 -2.52 12.92
N SER A 182 5.25 -2.16 13.48
CA SER A 182 4.02 -2.92 13.32
C SER A 182 3.59 -3.01 11.85
N VAL A 183 3.66 -1.89 11.12
CA VAL A 183 3.34 -1.86 9.68
C VAL A 183 4.26 -2.77 8.89
N LEU A 184 5.58 -2.72 9.09
CA LEU A 184 6.51 -3.60 8.37
C LEU A 184 6.28 -5.08 8.68
N GLN A 185 5.93 -5.39 9.92
CA GLN A 185 5.59 -6.75 10.32
C GLN A 185 4.32 -7.27 9.64
N ASP A 186 3.26 -6.47 9.65
CA ASP A 186 2.01 -6.84 8.99
C ASP A 186 2.20 -6.93 7.46
N PHE A 187 2.89 -5.95 6.88
CA PHE A 187 3.14 -5.85 5.45
C PHE A 187 3.90 -7.07 4.91
N THR A 188 4.97 -7.49 5.59
CA THR A 188 5.76 -8.65 5.16
C THR A 188 4.96 -9.96 5.23
N GLY A 189 4.11 -10.12 6.25
CA GLY A 189 3.17 -11.25 6.32
C GLY A 189 2.13 -11.22 5.20
N THR A 190 1.54 -10.05 4.95
CA THR A 190 0.57 -9.86 3.87
C THR A 190 1.19 -10.09 2.49
N ALA A 191 2.43 -9.66 2.24
CA ALA A 191 3.12 -9.91 0.98
C ALA A 191 3.26 -11.41 0.68
N ALA A 192 3.62 -12.21 1.69
CA ALA A 192 3.72 -13.67 1.56
C ALA A 192 2.36 -14.33 1.28
N GLU A 193 1.31 -13.92 2.00
CA GLU A 193 -0.05 -14.44 1.80
C GLU A 193 -0.60 -14.10 0.41
N VAL A 194 -0.44 -12.85 -0.01
CA VAL A 194 -0.90 -12.39 -1.32
C VAL A 194 -0.13 -13.09 -2.44
N ASN A 195 1.19 -13.21 -2.34
CA ASN A 195 1.98 -13.98 -3.30
C ASN A 195 1.45 -15.42 -3.45
N ALA A 196 1.23 -16.14 -2.34
CA ALA A 196 0.73 -17.51 -2.39
C ALA A 196 -0.64 -17.63 -3.10
N ARG A 197 -1.53 -16.65 -2.88
CA ARG A 197 -2.84 -16.61 -3.55
C ARG A 197 -2.71 -16.32 -5.05
N LEU A 198 -1.84 -15.39 -5.43
CA LEU A 198 -1.60 -15.05 -6.84
C LEU A 198 -0.90 -16.20 -7.59
N GLU A 199 0.05 -16.89 -6.95
CA GLU A 199 0.69 -18.09 -7.52
C GLU A 199 -0.32 -19.23 -7.70
N THR A 200 -1.30 -19.36 -6.81
CA THR A 200 -2.41 -20.31 -7.00
C THR A 200 -3.27 -19.89 -8.20
N ALA A 201 -3.55 -18.60 -8.35
CA ALA A 201 -4.35 -18.08 -9.45
C ALA A 201 -3.67 -18.26 -10.82
N LYS A 202 -2.33 -18.20 -10.90
CA LYS A 202 -1.55 -18.48 -12.12
C LYS A 202 -1.88 -19.85 -12.71
N GLN A 203 -2.07 -20.84 -11.85
CA GLN A 203 -2.25 -22.24 -12.20
C GLN A 203 -3.71 -22.61 -12.49
N LEU A 204 -4.66 -21.70 -12.25
CA LEU A 204 -6.07 -21.97 -12.55
C LEU A 204 -6.25 -22.20 -14.05
N PRO A 205 -7.05 -23.20 -14.46
CA PRO A 205 -7.37 -23.41 -15.86
C PRO A 205 -7.85 -22.10 -16.47
N LYS A 206 -7.26 -21.70 -17.61
CA LYS A 206 -7.78 -20.58 -18.40
C LYS A 206 -9.18 -20.97 -18.83
N SER A 207 -10.20 -20.46 -18.13
CA SER A 207 -11.57 -20.69 -18.56
C SER A 207 -11.67 -20.17 -19.98
N ARG A 208 -12.09 -21.03 -20.91
CA ARG A 208 -12.43 -20.61 -22.26
C ARG A 208 -13.65 -19.70 -22.09
N LEU A 209 -13.44 -18.40 -21.96
CA LEU A 209 -14.48 -17.46 -22.30
C LEU A 209 -14.67 -17.65 -23.81
N SER A 210 -15.61 -18.53 -24.15
CA SER A 210 -16.10 -18.69 -25.50
C SER A 210 -16.53 -17.30 -25.95
N HIS A 211 -15.81 -16.77 -26.95
CA HIS A 211 -16.35 -15.74 -27.80
C HIS A 211 -17.71 -16.24 -28.30
N SER A 212 -18.77 -15.62 -27.81
CA SER A 212 -20.12 -15.70 -28.36
C SER A 212 -20.52 -14.29 -28.75
#